data_AF-A0A7Z9G1Z3-F1
#
_entry.id   AF-A0A7Z9G1Z3-F1
#
_cell.length_a   1.000
_cell.length_b   1.000
_cell.length_c   1.000
_cell.angle_alpha   90.00
_cell.angle_beta   90.00
_cell.angle_gamma   90.00
#
_symmetry.space_group_name_H-M   'P 1'
#
loop_
_entity.id
_entity.type
_entity.pdbx_description
1 polymer ?
#
loop_
_entity_poly.entity_id
_entity_poly.type
_entity_poly.pdbx_seq_one_letter_code
_entity_poly.pdbx_strand_id
1 'polypeptide(L)'
;MDRMLGVKEMLRKLIRLICFICLVSHHWNTTIWADEAKQVEKSEPAKQTEKKKNGFKDFDQVVKDSQTYKGFFNLYLQKTDLYCEILPFQLNQPFLCMMSVSRGIGMPRMPAGTTLDEWLLVWKRLGNRLHLIRQNVRFRAKKGTPMARTVDLAYNDSVLFSLEIDSIHPQRNSLLVNISPVFISDLPHLAP
;
A
#
# COMPACT_ATOMS: atom_id res chain seq x y z
N MET A 1 65.13 -20.62 27.83
CA MET A 1 64.46 -21.07 26.59
C MET A 1 63.12 -21.78 26.83
N ASP A 2 62.54 -21.74 28.04
CA ASP A 2 61.33 -22.53 28.38
C ASP A 2 59.97 -21.83 28.20
N ARG A 3 59.91 -20.51 27.95
CA ARG A 3 58.62 -19.82 27.75
C ARG A 3 57.98 -20.04 26.38
N MET A 4 58.75 -20.49 25.37
CA MET A 4 58.24 -20.68 24.00
C MET A 4 57.63 -22.06 23.76
N LEU A 5 57.91 -23.06 24.61
CA LEU A 5 57.28 -24.38 24.51
C LEU A 5 55.81 -24.35 24.97
N GLY A 6 55.50 -23.59 26.03
CA GLY A 6 54.14 -23.51 26.58
C GLY A 6 53.12 -22.87 25.62
N VAL A 7 53.54 -21.87 24.83
CA VAL A 7 52.66 -21.19 23.86
C VAL A 7 52.30 -22.09 22.69
N LYS A 8 53.23 -22.95 22.23
CA LYS A 8 52.96 -23.94 21.17
C LYS A 8 52.04 -25.06 21.64
N GLU A 9 52.11 -25.44 22.92
CA GLU A 9 51.19 -26.40 23.53
C GLU A 9 49.78 -25.83 23.68
N MET A 10 49.69 -24.56 24.11
CA MET A 10 48.43 -23.80 24.21
C MET A 10 47.77 -23.60 22.85
N LEU A 11 48.55 -23.26 21.81
CA LEU A 11 48.04 -23.07 20.46
C LEU A 11 47.53 -24.39 19.84
N ARG A 12 48.22 -25.51 20.09
CA ARG A 12 47.76 -26.85 19.68
C ARG A 12 46.47 -27.27 20.40
N LYS A 13 46.33 -26.94 21.69
CA LYS A 13 45.09 -27.18 22.45
C LYS A 13 43.94 -26.30 21.96
N LEU A 14 44.20 -25.03 21.63
CA LEU A 14 43.20 -24.10 21.09
C LEU A 14 42.69 -24.52 19.71
N ILE A 15 43.58 -24.97 18.82
CA ILE A 15 43.19 -25.47 17.48
C ILE A 15 42.35 -26.75 17.59
N ARG A 16 42.70 -27.67 18.49
CA ARG A 16 41.89 -28.88 18.74
C ARG A 16 40.51 -28.56 19.33
N LEU A 17 40.41 -27.56 20.20
CA LEU A 17 39.15 -27.11 20.78
C LEU A 17 38.23 -26.47 19.72
N ILE A 18 38.79 -25.64 18.82
CA ILE A 18 38.05 -25.03 17.71
C ILE A 18 37.58 -26.09 16.71
N CYS A 19 38.42 -27.08 16.35
CA CYS A 19 38.02 -28.17 15.47
C CYS A 19 36.92 -29.06 16.09
N PHE A 20 36.93 -29.27 17.41
CA PHE A 20 35.88 -30.03 18.10
C PHE A 20 34.54 -29.28 18.12
N ILE A 21 34.56 -27.96 18.29
CA ILE A 21 33.36 -27.11 18.23
C ILE A 21 32.79 -27.05 16.80
N CYS A 22 33.63 -27.01 15.76
CA CYS A 22 33.19 -27.01 14.36
C CYS A 22 32.57 -28.35 13.90
N LEU A 23 32.95 -29.48 14.51
CA LEU A 23 32.36 -30.79 14.17
C LEU A 23 31.01 -31.04 14.88
N VAL A 24 30.79 -30.42 16.05
CA VAL A 24 29.52 -30.54 16.81
C VAL A 24 28.44 -29.56 16.31
N SER A 25 28.81 -28.51 15.57
CA SER A 25 27.85 -27.55 15.00
C SER A 25 27.29 -27.92 13.62
N HIS A 26 27.85 -28.92 12.93
CA HIS A 26 27.37 -29.33 11.60
C HIS A 26 26.37 -30.50 11.58
N HIS A 27 26.05 -31.12 12.72
CA HIS A 27 25.04 -32.19 12.77
C HIS A 27 23.64 -31.76 13.27
N TRP A 28 23.44 -30.51 13.71
CA TRP A 28 22.11 -30.02 14.11
C TRP A 28 21.34 -29.29 12.99
N ASN A 29 22.01 -28.90 11.90
CA ASN A 29 21.39 -28.09 10.83
C ASN A 29 20.97 -28.85 9.56
N THR A 30 21.13 -30.17 9.50
CA THR A 30 20.81 -30.97 8.29
C THR A 30 19.47 -31.72 8.37
N THR A 31 18.76 -31.69 9.50
CA THR A 31 17.45 -32.37 9.64
C THR A 31 16.24 -31.45 9.49
N ILE A 32 16.42 -30.12 9.52
CA ILE A 32 15.31 -29.15 9.33
C ILE A 32 15.12 -28.76 7.85
N TRP A 33 16.14 -28.91 6.99
CA TRP A 33 16.05 -28.63 5.55
C TRP A 33 15.71 -29.84 4.65
N ALA A 34 15.75 -31.06 5.18
CA ALA A 34 15.49 -32.26 4.39
C ALA A 34 13.99 -32.54 4.15
N ASP A 35 13.10 -31.98 4.98
CA ASP A 35 11.65 -32.14 4.83
C ASP A 35 11.02 -31.16 3.81
N GLU A 36 11.65 -30.02 3.53
CA GLU A 36 11.18 -29.06 2.52
C GLU A 36 11.54 -29.47 1.08
N ALA A 37 12.59 -30.28 0.89
CA ALA A 37 13.07 -30.68 -0.44
C ALA A 37 12.34 -31.89 -1.04
N LYS A 38 11.42 -32.54 -0.31
CA LYS A 38 10.77 -33.80 -0.73
C LYS A 38 9.35 -33.64 -1.27
N GLN A 39 8.85 -32.41 -1.39
CA GLN A 39 7.49 -32.11 -1.89
C GLN A 39 7.46 -31.38 -3.24
N VAL A 40 8.56 -31.35 -3.98
CA VAL A 40 8.59 -30.79 -5.34
C VAL A 40 9.31 -31.78 -6.26
N GLU A 41 8.54 -32.72 -6.80
CA GLU A 41 8.60 -33.17 -8.21
C GLU A 41 7.82 -34.48 -8.41
N LYS A 42 6.56 -34.35 -8.80
CA LYS A 42 5.97 -35.20 -9.83
C LYS A 42 4.81 -34.45 -10.50
N SER A 43 5.11 -33.75 -11.58
CA SER A 43 4.09 -33.22 -12.49
C SER A 43 4.47 -33.56 -13.92
N GLU A 44 3.87 -34.64 -14.45
CA GLU A 44 3.69 -34.82 -15.89
C GLU A 44 2.66 -33.81 -16.42
N PRO A 45 2.73 -33.43 -17.71
CA PRO A 45 2.22 -32.14 -18.19
C PRO A 45 0.70 -32.17 -18.36
N ALA A 46 0.00 -31.42 -17.51
CA ALA A 46 -1.42 -31.15 -17.67
C ALA A 46 -1.65 -29.84 -18.45
N LYS A 47 -2.37 -29.97 -19.56
CA LYS A 47 -3.02 -28.93 -20.37
C LYS A 47 -3.30 -27.63 -19.60
N GLN A 48 -2.72 -26.54 -20.09
CA GLN A 48 -3.00 -25.19 -19.66
C GLN A 48 -4.46 -24.80 -19.98
N THR A 49 -5.32 -24.91 -18.99
CA THR A 49 -6.52 -24.09 -18.87
C THR A 49 -6.79 -23.95 -17.39
N GLU A 50 -6.45 -22.79 -16.82
CA GLU A 50 -7.21 -22.16 -15.73
C GLU A 50 -6.61 -20.78 -15.39
N LYS A 51 -7.37 -19.73 -15.68
CA LYS A 51 -7.14 -18.39 -15.15
C LYS A 51 -7.15 -18.47 -13.62
N LYS A 52 -6.06 -18.03 -12.97
CA LYS A 52 -6.07 -17.71 -11.53
C LYS A 52 -7.26 -16.80 -11.25
N LYS A 53 -8.25 -17.30 -10.51
CA LYS A 53 -9.30 -16.48 -9.90
C LYS A 53 -8.62 -15.57 -8.89
N ASN A 54 -8.34 -14.34 -9.30
CA ASN A 54 -7.96 -13.28 -8.37
C ASN A 54 -9.12 -13.10 -7.38
N GLY A 55 -8.84 -12.95 -6.09
CA GLY A 55 -9.85 -12.83 -5.02
C GLY A 55 -10.73 -11.58 -5.05
N PHE A 56 -10.83 -10.91 -6.20
CA PHE A 56 -11.64 -9.72 -6.43
C PHE A 56 -12.93 -10.11 -7.16
N LYS A 57 -14.00 -9.34 -6.93
CA LYS A 57 -15.27 -9.54 -7.64
C LYS A 57 -15.09 -9.24 -9.14
N ASP A 58 -15.96 -9.79 -9.97
CA ASP A 58 -15.96 -9.46 -11.39
C ASP A 58 -16.43 -8.00 -11.62
N PHE A 59 -15.72 -7.26 -12.46
CA PHE A 59 -15.95 -5.82 -12.64
C PHE A 59 -17.36 -5.56 -13.17
N ASP A 60 -17.74 -6.28 -14.23
CA ASP A 60 -19.01 -6.09 -14.92
C ASP A 60 -20.20 -6.46 -14.03
N GLN A 61 -20.02 -7.42 -13.11
CA GLN A 61 -21.02 -7.77 -12.11
C GLN A 61 -21.23 -6.66 -11.06
N VAL A 62 -20.15 -6.02 -10.58
CA VAL A 62 -20.25 -4.97 -9.56
C VAL A 62 -20.94 -3.72 -10.13
N VAL A 63 -20.58 -3.32 -11.35
CA VAL A 63 -21.16 -2.11 -11.99
C VAL A 63 -22.49 -2.37 -12.70
N LYS A 64 -22.99 -3.62 -12.68
CA LYS A 64 -24.24 -3.98 -13.35
C LYS A 64 -25.41 -3.13 -12.85
N ASP A 65 -26.23 -2.64 -13.79
CA ASP A 65 -27.42 -1.83 -13.52
C ASP A 65 -27.14 -0.51 -12.75
N SER A 66 -25.89 -0.05 -12.76
CA SER A 66 -25.50 1.22 -12.14
C SER A 66 -25.71 2.41 -13.08
N GLN A 67 -26.04 3.56 -12.50
CA GLN A 67 -26.03 4.82 -13.23
C GLN A 67 -24.59 5.29 -13.40
N THR A 68 -24.14 5.40 -14.65
CA THR A 68 -22.77 5.79 -14.97
C THR A 68 -22.65 7.30 -15.15
N TYR A 69 -21.68 7.91 -14.47
CA TYR A 69 -21.26 9.29 -14.66
C TYR A 69 -19.82 9.31 -15.20
N LYS A 70 -19.66 9.83 -16.41
CA LYS A 70 -18.33 9.97 -17.03
C LYS A 70 -17.73 11.32 -16.63
N GLY A 71 -16.46 11.33 -16.26
CA GLY A 71 -15.75 12.53 -15.81
C GLY A 71 -14.26 12.29 -15.67
N PHE A 72 -13.61 13.09 -14.81
CA PHE A 72 -12.18 12.89 -14.49
C PHE A 72 -11.95 11.49 -13.89
N PHE A 73 -12.87 11.03 -13.04
CA PHE A 73 -13.04 9.63 -12.70
C PHE A 73 -14.40 9.19 -13.23
N ASN A 74 -14.50 7.95 -13.74
CA ASN A 74 -15.80 7.36 -14.03
C ASN A 74 -16.42 6.90 -12.72
N LEU A 75 -17.67 7.30 -12.49
CA LEU A 75 -18.41 6.92 -11.29
C LEU A 75 -19.60 6.03 -11.66
N TYR A 76 -19.90 5.08 -10.80
CA TYR A 76 -21.00 4.13 -10.96
C TYR A 76 -21.85 4.17 -9.70
N LEU A 77 -23.05 4.74 -9.79
CA LEU A 77 -23.98 4.80 -8.67
C LEU A 77 -24.92 3.60 -8.71
N GLN A 78 -24.85 2.76 -7.68
CA GLN A 78 -25.71 1.60 -7.51
C GLN A 78 -26.50 1.73 -6.22
N LYS A 79 -27.78 2.13 -6.35
CA LYS A 79 -28.66 2.46 -5.22
C LYS A 79 -28.08 3.56 -4.32
N THR A 80 -27.29 3.17 -3.32
CA THR A 80 -26.65 4.04 -2.32
C THR A 80 -25.12 4.02 -2.40
N ASP A 81 -24.54 3.04 -3.08
CA ASP A 81 -23.10 2.88 -3.21
C ASP A 81 -22.60 3.61 -4.45
N LEU A 82 -21.61 4.48 -4.26
CA LEU A 82 -20.93 5.21 -5.32
C LEU A 82 -19.56 4.57 -5.52
N TYR A 83 -19.39 3.88 -6.63
CA TYR A 83 -18.10 3.30 -7.01
C TYR A 83 -17.33 4.24 -7.92
N CYS A 84 -16.01 4.26 -7.74
CA CYS A 84 -15.05 5.02 -8.55
C CYS A 84 -14.17 4.06 -9.34
N GLU A 85 -14.06 4.27 -10.64
CA GLU A 85 -13.06 3.61 -11.47
C GLU A 85 -11.80 4.48 -11.58
N ILE A 86 -10.66 3.90 -11.20
CA ILE A 86 -9.38 4.58 -11.13
C ILE A 86 -8.41 3.87 -12.06
N LEU A 87 -7.96 4.60 -13.09
CA LEU A 87 -7.05 4.08 -14.11
C LEU A 87 -5.62 4.01 -13.55
N PRO A 88 -4.78 3.08 -14.03
CA PRO A 88 -3.40 2.94 -13.55
C PRO A 88 -2.58 4.23 -13.61
N PHE A 89 -2.78 5.06 -14.64
CA PHE A 89 -2.06 6.33 -14.79
C PHE A 89 -2.52 7.42 -13.81
N GLN A 90 -3.68 7.26 -13.18
CA GLN A 90 -4.21 8.21 -12.18
C GLN A 90 -3.68 7.88 -10.77
N LEU A 91 -3.03 6.72 -10.59
CA LEU A 91 -2.38 6.36 -9.33
C LEU A 91 -1.10 7.17 -9.13
N ASN A 92 -0.84 7.55 -7.88
CA ASN A 92 0.29 8.38 -7.48
C ASN A 92 0.36 9.74 -8.20
N GLN A 93 -0.72 10.14 -8.87
CA GLN A 93 -0.86 11.45 -9.49
C GLN A 93 -1.67 12.38 -8.58
N PRO A 94 -1.14 13.56 -8.23
CA PRO A 94 -1.89 14.54 -7.46
C PRO A 94 -3.02 15.14 -8.29
N PHE A 95 -4.19 15.27 -7.68
CA PHE A 95 -5.33 16.00 -8.21
C PHE A 95 -5.85 16.98 -7.17
N LEU A 96 -6.40 18.10 -7.64
CA LEU A 96 -6.93 19.13 -6.76
C LEU A 96 -8.37 18.81 -6.38
N CYS A 97 -8.67 18.83 -5.08
CA CYS A 97 -10.02 18.77 -4.54
C CYS A 97 -10.35 20.13 -3.94
N MET A 98 -11.30 20.84 -4.56
CA MET A 98 -11.85 22.09 -4.05
C MET A 98 -13.24 21.81 -3.51
N MET A 99 -13.45 22.11 -2.23
CA MET A 99 -14.73 21.90 -1.57
C MET A 99 -15.40 23.25 -1.35
N SER A 100 -16.64 23.40 -1.80
CA SER A 100 -17.40 24.65 -1.68
C SER A 100 -18.82 24.39 -1.19
N VAL A 101 -19.35 25.32 -0.41
CA VAL A 101 -20.72 25.28 0.08
C VAL A 101 -21.68 25.70 -1.04
N SER A 102 -22.61 24.83 -1.44
CA SER A 102 -23.62 25.17 -2.46
C SER A 102 -24.72 26.09 -1.92
N ARG A 103 -25.09 25.94 -0.64
CA ARG A 103 -26.11 26.73 0.06
C ARG A 103 -25.58 27.16 1.43
N GLY A 104 -25.54 28.46 1.68
CA GLY A 104 -25.01 29.00 2.93
C GLY A 104 -25.78 28.51 4.16
N ILE A 105 -25.10 28.37 5.29
CA ILE A 105 -25.66 27.80 6.53
C ILE A 105 -26.25 28.85 7.48
N GLY A 106 -26.51 30.07 6.99
CA GLY A 106 -27.05 31.17 7.80
C GLY A 106 -26.04 31.86 8.72
N MET A 107 -24.74 31.57 8.59
CA MET A 107 -23.68 32.23 9.35
C MET A 107 -23.04 33.39 8.56
N PRO A 108 -22.65 34.51 9.21
CA PRO A 108 -22.13 35.72 8.56
C PRO A 108 -20.88 35.54 7.68
N ARG A 109 -20.22 34.37 7.75
CA ARG A 109 -18.97 34.06 7.03
C ARG A 109 -19.06 32.82 6.14
N MET A 110 -20.26 32.28 5.94
CA MET A 110 -20.48 31.10 5.09
C MET A 110 -21.69 31.28 4.16
N PRO A 111 -21.66 32.29 3.25
CA PRO A 111 -22.62 32.36 2.15
C PRO A 111 -22.45 31.18 1.17
N ALA A 112 -23.44 30.99 0.30
CA ALA A 112 -23.31 30.07 -0.82
C ALA A 112 -22.12 30.45 -1.70
N GLY A 113 -21.40 29.46 -2.22
CA GLY A 113 -20.18 29.62 -3.03
C GLY A 113 -18.89 29.75 -2.23
N THR A 114 -18.94 29.75 -0.89
CA THR A 114 -17.72 29.81 -0.07
C THR A 114 -16.90 28.54 -0.21
N THR A 115 -15.65 28.66 -0.64
CA THR A 115 -14.67 27.55 -0.61
C THR A 115 -14.23 27.30 0.82
N LEU A 116 -14.31 26.04 1.25
CA LEU A 116 -13.95 25.59 2.60
C LEU A 116 -12.49 25.18 2.67
N ASP A 117 -12.11 24.27 1.78
CA ASP A 117 -10.80 23.64 1.79
C ASP A 117 -10.34 23.33 0.36
N GLU A 118 -9.02 23.39 0.19
CA GLU A 118 -8.32 23.07 -1.04
C GLU A 118 -7.25 22.02 -0.73
N TRP A 119 -7.48 20.78 -1.15
CA TRP A 119 -6.56 19.68 -0.88
C TRP A 119 -5.92 19.15 -2.15
N LEU A 120 -4.62 18.91 -2.08
CA LEU A 120 -3.91 18.14 -3.08
C LEU A 120 -3.99 16.66 -2.68
N LEU A 121 -4.81 15.89 -3.40
CA LEU A 121 -5.12 14.50 -3.08
C LEU A 121 -4.38 13.55 -4.02
N VAL A 122 -4.05 12.36 -3.51
CA VAL A 122 -3.43 11.28 -4.28
C VAL A 122 -4.06 9.95 -3.93
N TRP A 123 -4.33 9.15 -4.96
CA TRP A 123 -4.63 7.74 -4.82
C TRP A 123 -3.35 6.92 -4.77
N LYS A 124 -3.12 6.19 -3.67
CA LYS A 124 -1.97 5.29 -3.52
C LYS A 124 -2.42 3.87 -3.22
N ARG A 125 -2.05 2.93 -4.09
CA ARG A 125 -2.36 1.50 -3.88
C ARG A 125 -1.36 0.89 -2.91
N LEU A 126 -1.87 0.21 -1.88
CA LEU A 126 -1.10 -0.56 -0.91
C LEU A 126 -1.74 -1.93 -0.73
N GLY A 127 -1.16 -2.94 -1.40
CA GLY A 127 -1.73 -4.29 -1.46
C GLY A 127 -3.13 -4.29 -2.08
N ASN A 128 -4.12 -4.71 -1.29
CA ASN A 128 -5.53 -4.81 -1.68
C ASN A 128 -6.37 -3.60 -1.25
N ARG A 129 -5.73 -2.54 -0.74
CA ARG A 129 -6.39 -1.29 -0.35
C ARG A 129 -5.90 -0.14 -1.20
N LEU A 130 -6.76 0.85 -1.36
CA LEU A 130 -6.47 2.11 -2.00
C LEU A 130 -6.59 3.24 -0.98
N HIS A 131 -5.49 3.96 -0.76
CA HIS A 131 -5.45 5.08 0.17
C HIS A 131 -5.76 6.37 -0.56
N LEU A 132 -6.67 7.17 0.00
CA LEU A 132 -6.81 8.59 -0.34
C LEU A 132 -5.92 9.39 0.58
N ILE A 133 -4.88 9.99 0.02
CA ILE A 133 -3.85 10.71 0.78
C ILE A 133 -3.96 12.20 0.47
N ARG A 134 -3.98 13.04 1.50
CA ARG A 134 -3.78 14.48 1.40
C ARG A 134 -2.28 14.78 1.52
N GLN A 135 -1.70 15.33 0.46
CA GLN A 135 -0.30 15.74 0.47
C GLN A 135 -0.07 16.96 1.35
N ASN A 136 1.05 16.96 2.07
CA ASN A 136 1.53 18.12 2.79
C ASN A 136 2.23 19.09 1.83
N VAL A 137 1.58 20.23 1.57
CA VAL A 137 2.15 21.29 0.73
C VAL A 137 2.79 22.42 1.52
N ARG A 138 2.66 22.42 2.86
CA ARG A 138 3.08 23.53 3.74
C ARG A 138 4.59 23.51 4.01
N PHE A 139 5.14 22.33 4.23
CA PHE A 139 6.56 22.16 4.57
C PHE A 139 7.30 21.55 3.40
N ARG A 140 8.31 22.26 2.89
CA ARG A 140 9.10 21.84 1.73
C ARG A 140 10.56 22.20 1.94
N ALA A 141 11.44 21.37 1.41
CA ALA A 141 12.87 21.64 1.35
C ALA A 141 13.43 21.24 -0.01
N LYS A 142 14.57 21.82 -0.38
CA LYS A 142 15.24 21.51 -1.65
C LYS A 142 15.71 20.06 -1.63
N LYS A 143 15.29 19.26 -2.62
CA LYS A 143 15.66 17.85 -2.77
C LYS A 143 17.19 17.68 -2.74
N GLY A 144 17.66 16.59 -2.13
CA GLY A 144 19.08 16.28 -2.00
C GLY A 144 19.81 16.98 -0.85
N THR A 145 19.12 17.82 -0.06
CA THR A 145 19.71 18.43 1.14
C THR A 145 19.45 17.57 2.39
N PRO A 146 20.29 17.65 3.43
CA PRO A 146 19.98 17.03 4.73
C PRO A 146 18.64 17.51 5.30
N MET A 147 18.30 18.77 5.05
CA MET A 147 17.03 19.36 5.47
C MET A 147 15.82 18.69 4.80
N ALA A 148 15.92 18.25 3.54
CA ALA A 148 14.84 17.50 2.89
C ALA A 148 14.55 16.18 3.61
N ARG A 149 15.59 15.45 4.02
CA ARG A 149 15.40 14.23 4.82
C ARG A 149 14.71 14.56 6.16
N THR A 150 15.11 15.63 6.83
CA THR A 150 14.47 16.04 8.08
C THR A 150 12.99 16.40 7.88
N VAL A 151 12.66 17.15 6.83
CA VAL A 151 11.28 17.51 6.49
C VAL A 151 10.45 16.27 6.16
N ASP A 152 10.96 15.34 5.36
CA ASP A 152 10.24 14.10 4.99
C ASP A 152 9.97 13.21 6.22
N LEU A 153 10.87 13.19 7.21
CA LEU A 153 10.68 12.44 8.45
C LEU A 153 9.72 13.14 9.42
N ALA A 154 9.76 14.47 9.49
CA ALA A 154 8.97 15.26 10.43
C ALA A 154 7.54 15.52 9.96
N TYR A 155 7.34 15.71 8.66
CA TYR A 155 6.08 16.13 8.07
C TYR A 155 5.60 15.09 7.06
N ASN A 156 4.75 14.18 7.53
CA ASN A 156 4.16 13.14 6.70
C ASN A 156 2.86 13.62 6.03
N ASP A 157 2.54 12.99 4.91
CA ASP A 157 1.23 13.13 4.27
C ASP A 157 0.14 12.48 5.11
N SER A 158 -1.08 13.03 5.07
CA SER A 158 -2.21 12.52 5.84
C SER A 158 -3.00 11.50 5.03
N VAL A 159 -3.18 10.28 5.56
CA VAL A 159 -4.11 9.29 4.98
C VAL A 159 -5.52 9.65 5.43
N LEU A 160 -6.36 10.09 4.51
CA LEU A 160 -7.76 10.44 4.78
C LEU A 160 -8.63 9.18 4.87
N PHE A 161 -8.47 8.27 3.91
CA PHE A 161 -9.21 7.01 3.85
C PHE A 161 -8.33 5.86 3.39
N SER A 162 -8.64 4.66 3.86
CA SER A 162 -8.11 3.40 3.34
C SER A 162 -9.28 2.57 2.86
N LEU A 163 -9.53 2.57 1.56
CA LEU A 163 -10.67 1.92 0.92
C LEU A 163 -10.29 0.54 0.39
N GLU A 164 -11.23 -0.40 0.38
CA GLU A 164 -11.01 -1.73 -0.19
C GLU A 164 -11.18 -1.70 -1.70
N ILE A 165 -10.34 -2.45 -2.41
CA ILE A 165 -10.49 -2.62 -3.86
C ILE A 165 -11.50 -3.74 -4.09
N ASP A 166 -12.67 -3.40 -4.61
CA ASP A 166 -13.76 -4.36 -4.84
C ASP A 166 -13.50 -5.22 -6.08
N SER A 167 -13.01 -4.59 -7.14
CA SER A 167 -12.76 -5.23 -8.41
C SER A 167 -11.58 -4.62 -9.17
N ILE A 168 -11.01 -5.41 -10.08
CA ILE A 168 -9.97 -4.98 -11.01
C ILE A 168 -10.42 -5.38 -12.41
N HIS A 169 -10.48 -4.41 -13.32
CA HIS A 169 -10.88 -4.67 -14.70
C HIS A 169 -9.80 -5.49 -15.43
N PRO A 170 -10.14 -6.61 -16.10
CA PRO A 170 -9.15 -7.54 -16.66
C PRO A 170 -8.31 -6.96 -17.81
N GLN A 171 -8.90 -6.09 -18.64
CA GLN A 171 -8.22 -5.49 -19.80
C GLN A 171 -7.56 -4.14 -19.46
N ARG A 172 -8.31 -3.24 -18.81
CA ARG A 172 -7.87 -1.88 -18.49
C ARG A 172 -6.99 -1.79 -17.25
N ASN A 173 -6.96 -2.83 -16.41
CA ASN A 173 -6.32 -2.85 -15.09
C ASN A 173 -6.76 -1.70 -14.17
N SER A 174 -7.93 -1.12 -14.42
CA SER A 174 -8.52 -0.10 -13.56
C SER A 174 -9.03 -0.73 -12.27
N LEU A 175 -8.92 0.03 -11.19
CA LEU A 175 -9.38 -0.36 -9.86
C LEU A 175 -10.79 0.18 -9.67
N LEU A 176 -11.69 -0.65 -9.17
CA LEU A 176 -13.02 -0.24 -8.74
C LEU A 176 -13.07 -0.21 -7.22
N VAL A 177 -13.47 0.94 -6.67
CA VAL A 177 -13.47 1.20 -5.22
C VAL A 177 -14.76 1.90 -4.83
N ASN A 178 -15.44 1.44 -3.78
CA ASN A 178 -16.54 2.18 -3.17
C ASN A 178 -16.04 3.45 -2.47
N ILE A 179 -16.46 4.62 -2.95
CA ILE A 179 -16.10 5.94 -2.41
C ILE A 179 -17.22 6.59 -1.60
N SER A 180 -18.38 5.94 -1.39
CA SER A 180 -19.45 6.46 -0.54
C SER A 180 -18.97 6.91 0.85
N PRO A 181 -18.07 6.17 1.55
CA PRO A 181 -17.57 6.61 2.85
C PRO A 181 -16.91 7.99 2.83
N VAL A 182 -16.29 8.37 1.71
CA VAL A 182 -15.60 9.66 1.55
C VAL A 182 -16.58 10.83 1.53
N PHE A 183 -17.78 10.65 0.97
CA PHE A 183 -18.79 11.71 0.87
C PHE A 183 -19.78 11.73 2.03
N ILE A 184 -19.99 10.58 2.68
CA ILE A 184 -20.88 10.48 3.84
C ILE A 184 -20.15 10.95 5.10
N SER A 185 -18.83 10.81 5.16
CA SER A 185 -18.02 11.38 6.23
C SER A 185 -18.01 12.90 6.19
N ASP A 186 -17.93 13.52 7.36
CA ASP A 186 -17.74 14.96 7.48
C ASP A 186 -16.29 15.36 7.16
N LEU A 187 -15.94 15.32 5.87
CA LEU A 187 -14.65 15.79 5.37
C LEU A 187 -14.35 17.26 5.73
N PRO A 188 -15.27 18.22 5.51
CA PRO A 188 -15.01 19.62 5.81
C PRO A 188 -15.13 19.98 7.30
N HIS A 189 -15.42 19.02 8.19
CA HIS A 189 -15.65 19.26 9.61
C HIS A 189 -16.70 20.36 9.85
N LEU A 190 -17.82 20.28 9.13
CA LEU A 190 -18.94 21.22 9.27
C LEU A 190 -19.95 20.80 10.34
N ALA A 191 -19.94 19.53 10.74
CA ALA A 191 -20.78 19.06 11.84
C ALA A 191 -20.19 19.56 13.18
N PRO A 192 -21.04 20.04 14.11
CA PRO A 192 -20.62 20.50 15.42
C PRO A 192 -20.18 19.37 16.36
#